data_AF-A0A4Y9S3J4-F1
#
_entry.id   AF-A0A4Y9S3J4-F1
#
_cell.length_a   1.000
_cell.length_b   1.000
_cell.length_c   1.000
_cell.angle_alpha   90.00
_cell.angle_beta   90.00
_cell.angle_gamma   90.00
#
_symmetry.space_group_name_H-M   'P 1'
#
loop_
_entity.id
_entity.type
_entity.pdbx_description
1 polymer ?
#
loop_
_entity_poly.entity_id
_entity_poly.type
_entity_poly.pdbx_seq_one_letter_code
_entity_poly.pdbx_strand_id
1 'polypeptide(L)'
;MSSRVSRRLAQAGAQLQAACDKFNAANQVGTTVTVLLDGGEVRETITTSEAQVLSGHSAVIWLKGVSGCYLLERVTPVVGKAAA
;
A
#
# COMPACT_ATOMS: atom_id res chain seq x y z
N MET A 1 8.24 -33.86 3.57
CA MET A 1 8.27 -32.72 2.61
C MET A 1 7.19 -31.72 3.00
N SER A 2 7.47 -30.40 2.92
CA SER A 2 6.52 -29.27 2.95
C SER A 2 5.57 -29.06 4.15
N SER A 3 6.08 -28.62 5.31
CA SER A 3 5.24 -27.98 6.34
C SER A 3 5.72 -26.59 6.80
N ARG A 4 7.00 -26.25 6.59
CA ARG A 4 7.57 -24.96 6.98
C ARG A 4 7.44 -23.86 5.91
N VAL A 5 7.41 -24.24 4.63
CA VAL A 5 7.30 -23.29 3.50
C VAL A 5 5.89 -22.71 3.44
N SER A 6 4.86 -23.55 3.56
CA SER A 6 3.45 -23.14 3.47
C SER A 6 3.04 -22.19 4.61
N ARG A 7 3.60 -22.37 5.81
CA ARG A 7 3.31 -21.51 6.98
C ARG A 7 3.89 -20.10 6.82
N ARG A 8 5.06 -19.95 6.18
CA ARG A 8 5.69 -18.64 5.94
C ARG A 8 4.93 -17.81 4.90
N LEU A 9 4.39 -18.44 3.86
CA LEU A 9 3.62 -17.74 2.83
C LEU A 9 2.28 -17.22 3.36
N ALA A 10 1.58 -18.02 4.17
CA ALA A 10 0.35 -17.59 4.84
C ALA A 10 0.60 -16.43 5.82
N GLN A 11 1.72 -16.46 6.54
CA GLN A 11 2.12 -15.40 7.47
C GLN A 11 2.54 -14.11 6.74
N ALA A 12 3.15 -14.23 5.55
CA ALA A 12 3.43 -13.09 4.69
C ALA A 12 2.13 -12.43 4.17
N GLY A 13 1.16 -13.23 3.70
CA GLY A 13 -0.14 -12.72 3.27
C GLY A 13 -0.92 -11.99 4.37
N ALA A 14 -0.94 -12.54 5.59
CA ALA A 14 -1.60 -11.91 6.73
C ALA A 14 -0.96 -10.56 7.12
N GLN A 15 0.37 -10.45 7.03
CA GLN A 15 1.06 -9.18 7.30
C GLN A 15 0.78 -8.14 6.22
N LEU A 16 0.68 -8.55 4.95
CA LEU A 16 0.30 -7.65 3.85
C LEU A 16 -1.13 -7.14 4.02
N GLN A 17 -2.06 -8.02 4.39
CA GLN A 17 -3.45 -7.61 4.65
C GLN A 17 -3.52 -6.63 5.82
N ALA A 18 -2.83 -6.91 6.93
CA ALA A 18 -2.77 -5.99 8.06
C ALA A 18 -2.17 -4.62 7.69
N ALA A 19 -1.20 -4.57 6.76
CA ALA A 19 -0.65 -3.31 6.26
C ALA A 19 -1.69 -2.54 5.42
N CYS A 20 -2.42 -3.21 4.54
CA CYS A 20 -3.52 -2.62 3.78
C CYS A 20 -4.61 -2.08 4.73
N ASP A 21 -5.06 -2.89 5.68
CA ASP A 21 -6.11 -2.53 6.63
C ASP A 21 -5.71 -1.33 7.48
N LYS A 22 -4.46 -1.32 7.99
CA LYS A 22 -3.92 -0.18 8.75
C LYS A 22 -3.87 1.09 7.91
N PHE A 23 -3.45 0.98 6.65
CA PHE A 23 -3.41 2.13 5.75
C PHE A 23 -4.82 2.67 5.48
N ASN A 24 -5.76 1.80 5.13
CA ASN A 24 -7.14 2.16 4.79
C ASN A 24 -7.90 2.74 5.98
N ALA A 25 -7.66 2.22 7.18
CA ALA A 25 -8.25 2.75 8.41
C ALA A 25 -7.80 4.19 8.70
N ALA A 26 -6.57 4.55 8.31
CA ALA A 26 -6.02 5.89 8.50
C ALA A 26 -6.25 6.83 7.30
N ASN A 27 -6.50 6.29 6.11
CA ASN A 27 -6.53 7.04 4.85
C ASN A 27 -7.68 6.53 3.97
N GLN A 28 -8.67 7.39 3.73
CA GLN A 28 -9.76 7.09 2.82
C GLN A 28 -9.32 7.24 1.35
N VAL A 29 -10.12 6.69 0.43
CA VAL A 29 -9.96 7.00 -0.99
C VAL A 29 -10.15 8.50 -1.20
N GLY A 30 -9.21 9.14 -1.90
CA GLY A 30 -9.15 10.60 -2.02
C GLY A 30 -8.11 11.27 -1.13
N THR A 31 -7.42 10.52 -0.26
CA THR A 31 -6.31 11.07 0.54
C THR A 31 -5.11 11.45 -0.33
N THR A 32 -4.52 12.60 -0.04
CA THR A 32 -3.24 13.04 -0.63
C THR A 32 -2.07 12.22 -0.08
N VAL A 33 -1.27 11.67 -0.98
CA VAL A 33 -0.11 10.83 -0.68
C VAL A 33 1.06 11.24 -1.56
N THR A 34 2.29 10.99 -1.11
CA THR A 34 3.44 10.94 -2.01
C THR A 34 3.74 9.51 -2.41
N VAL A 35 4.21 9.32 -3.65
CA VAL A 35 4.67 8.05 -4.17
C VAL A 35 6.10 8.18 -4.67
N LEU A 36 6.97 7.25 -4.28
CA LEU A 36 8.31 7.09 -4.85
C LEU A 36 8.23 6.28 -6.14
N LEU A 37 8.38 6.93 -7.29
CA LEU A 37 8.35 6.31 -8.61
C LEU A 37 9.61 5.48 -8.89
N ASP A 38 9.55 4.62 -9.91
CA ASP A 38 10.65 3.70 -10.27
C ASP A 38 11.93 4.43 -10.69
N GLY A 39 11.78 5.65 -11.22
CA GLY A 39 12.90 6.54 -11.55
C GLY A 39 13.53 7.24 -10.34
N GLY A 40 13.03 7.00 -9.13
CA GLY A 40 13.50 7.64 -7.90
C GLY A 40 12.87 9.00 -7.59
N GLU A 41 12.01 9.51 -8.47
CA GLU A 41 11.25 10.73 -8.23
C GLU A 41 10.15 10.50 -7.18
N VAL A 42 10.01 11.43 -6.24
CA VAL A 42 8.87 11.46 -5.32
C VAL A 42 7.84 12.44 -5.86
N ARG A 43 6.62 11.96 -6.07
CA ARG A 43 5.52 12.76 -6.62
C ARG A 43 4.31 12.74 -5.70
N GLU A 44 3.71 13.90 -5.47
CA GLU A 44 2.42 14.02 -4.78
C GLU A 44 1.26 13.61 -5.71
N THR A 45 0.32 12.87 -5.16
CA THR A 45 -0.86 12.35 -5.85
C THR A 45 -1.98 12.04 -4.85
N ILE A 46 -3.08 11.48 -5.33
CA ILE A 46 -4.28 11.16 -4.57
C ILE A 46 -4.60 9.68 -4.75
N THR A 47 -5.02 9.01 -3.68
CA THR A 47 -5.50 7.62 -3.73
C THR A 47 -6.80 7.52 -4.53
N THR A 48 -6.89 6.58 -5.45
CA THR A 48 -8.12 6.32 -6.25
C THR A 48 -8.80 5.01 -5.88
N SER A 49 -8.18 4.22 -5.01
CA SER A 49 -8.67 2.95 -4.47
C SER A 49 -8.16 2.77 -3.05
N GLU A 50 -8.83 1.91 -2.29
CA GLU A 50 -8.27 1.31 -1.07
C GLU A 50 -7.01 0.48 -1.41
N ALA A 51 -6.10 0.36 -0.44
CA ALA A 51 -4.98 -0.55 -0.51
C ALA A 51 -5.47 -2.00 -0.39
N GLN A 52 -4.94 -2.89 -1.22
CA GLN A 52 -5.38 -4.29 -1.31
C GLN A 52 -4.19 -5.23 -1.52
N VAL A 53 -4.32 -6.48 -1.10
CA VAL A 53 -3.33 -7.52 -1.39
C VAL A 53 -3.62 -8.13 -2.76
N LEU A 54 -2.70 -7.94 -3.71
CA LEU A 54 -2.77 -8.53 -5.04
C LEU A 54 -2.13 -9.92 -5.04
N SER A 55 -2.88 -10.91 -5.52
CA SER A 55 -2.44 -12.32 -5.67
C SER A 55 -1.85 -12.95 -4.41
N GLY A 56 -2.19 -12.44 -3.22
CA GLY A 56 -1.73 -12.92 -1.92
C GLY A 56 -0.29 -12.53 -1.54
N HIS A 57 0.44 -11.79 -2.38
CA HIS A 57 1.89 -11.58 -2.19
C HIS A 57 2.35 -10.12 -2.24
N SER A 58 1.49 -9.18 -2.62
CA SER A 58 1.89 -7.77 -2.71
C SER A 58 0.77 -6.85 -2.25
N ALA A 59 1.07 -5.97 -1.30
CA ALA A 59 0.17 -4.88 -0.93
C ALA A 59 0.30 -3.77 -1.97
N VAL A 60 -0.80 -3.41 -2.63
CA VAL A 60 -0.82 -2.44 -3.72
C VAL A 60 -1.93 -1.40 -3.54
N ILE A 61 -1.79 -0.26 -4.21
CA ILE A 61 -2.78 0.81 -4.26
C ILE A 61 -2.78 1.48 -5.64
N TRP A 62 -3.91 2.08 -6.02
CA TRP A 62 -4.05 2.87 -7.24
C TRP A 62 -4.05 4.36 -6.91
N LEU A 63 -3.37 5.12 -7.76
CA LEU A 63 -3.11 6.54 -7.54
C LEU A 63 -3.47 7.34 -8.79
N LYS A 64 -3.92 8.57 -8.58
CA LYS A 64 -4.35 9.45 -9.67
C LYS A 64 -3.16 9.82 -10.56
N GLY A 65 -3.30 9.60 -11.87
CA GLY A 65 -2.27 9.96 -12.85
C GLY A 65 -0.98 9.13 -12.73
N VAL A 66 -1.06 7.95 -12.11
CA VAL A 66 -0.06 6.88 -12.18
C VAL A 66 -0.72 5.71 -12.89
N SER A 67 -0.06 5.17 -13.92
CA SER A 67 -0.58 4.02 -14.66
C SER A 67 -0.29 2.74 -13.89
N GLY A 68 -1.31 1.89 -13.73
CA GLY A 68 -1.21 0.64 -12.97
C GLY A 68 -1.35 0.81 -11.46
N CYS A 69 -0.97 -0.24 -10.73
CA CYS A 69 -0.93 -0.24 -9.27
C CYS A 69 0.50 -0.05 -8.77
N TYR A 70 0.64 0.50 -7.58
CA TYR A 70 1.93 0.74 -6.95
C TYR A 70 2.03 0.03 -5.61
N LEU A 71 3.23 -0.39 -5.22
CA LEU A 71 3.47 -1.04 -3.93
C LEU A 71 3.14 -0.06 -2.80
N LEU A 72 2.37 -0.53 -1.82
CA LEU A 72 1.95 0.27 -0.68
C LEU A 72 3.14 0.83 0.10
N GLU A 73 4.25 0.07 0.17
CA GLU A 73 5.48 0.47 0.85
C GLU A 73 6.18 1.69 0.23
N ARG A 74 5.85 2.04 -1.02
CA ARG A 74 6.39 3.22 -1.72
C ARG A 74 5.46 4.43 -1.62
N VAL A 75 4.34 4.30 -0.92
CA VAL A 75 3.33 5.34 -0.77
C VAL A 75 3.34 5.85 0.66
N THR A 76 3.56 7.15 0.82
CA THR A 76 3.55 7.82 2.13
C THR A 76 2.37 8.78 2.18
N PRO A 77 1.45 8.67 3.15
CA PRO A 77 0.43 9.68 3.36
C PRO A 77 1.05 11.06 3.60
N VAL A 78 0.58 12.07 2.86
CA VAL A 78 0.93 13.46 3.17
C VAL A 78 0.07 13.85 4.35
N VAL A 79 0.53 13.48 5.54
CA VAL A 79 -0.09 13.95 6.77
C VAL A 79 0.16 15.45 6.80
N GLY A 80 -0.86 16.24 6.47
CA GLY A 80 -1.02 17.50 7.17
C GLY A 80 -1.17 17.09 8.63
N LYS A 81 -0.08 17.19 9.41
CA LYS A 81 -0.02 16.87 10.84
C LYS A 81 -1.42 17.05 11.45
N ALA A 82 -2.11 15.96 11.78
CA ALA A 82 -3.31 16.06 12.59
C ALA A 82 -2.87 16.76 13.88
N ALA A 83 -3.41 17.95 14.11
CA ALA A 83 -3.20 18.67 15.34
C ALA A 83 -3.79 17.85 16.50
N ALA A 84 -3.07 17.89 17.62
CA ALA A 84 -3.34 17.30 18.93
C ALA A 84 -2.99 15.82 19.12
#